data_AF-A0A5B9G794-F1
#
_entry.id   AF-A0A5B9G794-F1
#
_cell.length_a   1.000
_cell.length_b   1.000
_cell.length_c   1.000
_cell.angle_alpha   90.00
_cell.angle_beta   90.00
_cell.angle_gamma   90.00
#
_symmetry.space_group_name_H-M   'P 1'
#
loop_
_entity.id
_entity.type
_entity.pdbx_description
1 polymer ?
#
loop_
_entity_poly.entity_id
_entity_poly.type
_entity_poly.pdbx_seq_one_letter_code
_entity_poly.pdbx_strand_id
1 'polypeptide(L)' 'MPPCPSCSAELTQDWKFCIYCGSAIVTTAAVPGAIRGEEVAAAPRTRLDVPLLIGIVLGVAGAALLVYLGILFFAPG' A
#
# COMPACT_ATOMS: atom_id res chain seq x y z
N MET A 1 34.51 26.24 -5.91
CA MET A 1 33.88 25.32 -6.87
C MET A 1 34.55 23.96 -6.75
N PRO A 2 33.85 22.91 -6.31
CA PRO A 2 34.45 21.57 -6.26
C PRO A 2 34.59 20.99 -7.69
N PRO A 3 35.74 20.38 -8.05
CA PRO A 3 35.88 19.67 -9.31
C PRO A 3 35.16 18.32 -9.28
N CYS A 4 34.81 17.81 -10.46
CA CYS A 4 34.19 16.49 -10.61
C CYS A 4 35.15 15.39 -10.15
N PRO A 5 34.73 14.41 -9.30
CA PRO A 5 35.59 13.30 -8.94
C PRO A 5 35.87 12.33 -10.11
N SER A 6 35.07 12.37 -11.19
CA SER A 6 35.20 11.43 -12.32
C SER A 6 35.95 12.00 -13.52
N CYS A 7 35.83 13.30 -13.80
CA CYS A 7 36.45 13.92 -14.98
C CYS A 7 37.22 15.23 -14.69
N SER A 8 37.31 15.64 -13.43
CA SER A 8 37.94 16.89 -13.00
C SER A 8 37.40 18.18 -13.64
N ALA A 9 36.25 18.13 -14.31
CA ALA A 9 35.57 19.33 -14.81
C ALA A 9 35.07 20.21 -13.65
N GLU A 10 34.95 21.51 -13.91
CA GLU A 10 34.45 22.48 -12.94
C GLU A 10 32.94 22.28 -12.70
N LEU A 11 32.53 22.10 -11.45
CA LEU A 11 31.11 21.99 -11.09
C LEU A 11 30.64 23.20 -10.29
N THR A 12 29.43 23.65 -10.59
CA THR A 12 28.72 24.61 -9.75
C THR A 12 27.92 23.89 -8.65
N GLN A 13 27.73 24.58 -7.52
CA GLN A 13 27.23 24.00 -6.27
C GLN A 13 25.79 23.43 -6.34
N ASP A 14 24.98 23.87 -7.33
CA ASP A 14 23.59 23.45 -7.50
C ASP A 14 23.38 22.28 -8.49
N TRP A 15 24.45 21.73 -9.06
CA TRP A 15 24.32 20.61 -9.98
C TRP A 15 24.00 19.31 -9.23
N LYS A 16 23.28 18.40 -9.87
CA LYS A 16 22.95 17.06 -9.32
C LYS A 16 23.77 15.94 -9.98
N PHE A 17 24.31 16.23 -11.16
CA PHE A 17 25.16 15.37 -11.96
C PHE A 17 26.11 16.24 -12.79
N CYS A 18 27.25 15.70 -13.21
CA CYS A 18 28.18 16.41 -14.08
C CYS A 18 27.66 16.40 -15.54
N ILE A 19 27.52 17.57 -16.16
CA ILE A 19 27.07 17.69 -17.56
C ILE A 19 28.10 17.21 -18.59
N TYR A 20 29.37 17.10 -18.21
CA TYR A 20 30.46 16.71 -19.11
C TYR A 20 30.67 15.20 -19.20
N CYS A 21 30.48 14.48 -18.09
CA CYS A 21 30.72 13.03 -18.03
C CYS A 21 29.52 12.20 -17.55
N GLY A 22 28.45 12.84 -17.06
CA GLY A 22 27.25 12.16 -16.57
C GLY A 22 27.36 11.54 -15.18
N SER A 23 28.50 11.66 -14.49
CA SER A 23 28.66 11.11 -13.13
C SER A 23 27.74 11.83 -12.14
N ALA A 24 27.02 11.05 -11.32
CA ALA A 24 26.25 11.60 -10.20
C ALA A 24 27.20 12.24 -9.19
N ILE A 25 26.85 13.44 -8.72
CA ILE A 25 27.54 14.03 -7.57
C ILE A 25 26.78 13.67 -6.31
N VAL A 26 27.50 13.07 -5.36
CA VAL A 26 26.94 12.57 -4.11
C VAL A 26 26.61 13.76 -3.23
N THR A 27 25.48 14.40 -3.51
CA THR A 27 24.89 15.42 -2.64
C THR A 27 23.94 14.67 -1.72
N THR A 28 24.25 14.62 -0.43
CA THR A 28 23.41 14.07 0.66
C THR A 28 22.17 14.94 0.90
N ALA A 29 21.54 15.43 -0.17
CA ALA A 29 20.24 16.06 -0.18
C ALA A 29 19.28 15.03 -0.75
N ALA A 30 18.52 14.42 0.16
CA ALA A 30 17.44 13.50 -0.15
C ALA A 30 16.70 13.98 -1.40
N VAL A 31 16.78 13.19 -2.47
CA VAL A 31 15.95 13.38 -3.66
C VAL A 31 14.51 13.28 -3.14
N PRO A 32 13.70 14.35 -3.13
CA PRO A 32 12.29 14.19 -2.83
C PRO A 32 11.73 13.31 -3.94
N GLY A 33 11.33 12.10 -3.57
CA GLY A 33 10.93 11.05 -4.49
C GLY A 33 9.84 11.58 -5.41
N ALA A 34 10.19 11.80 -6.68
CA ALA A 34 9.21 12.07 -7.71
C ALA A 34 8.50 10.74 -8.01
N ILE A 35 7.21 10.69 -7.68
CA ILE A 35 6.22 9.71 -8.17
C ILE A 35 6.69 8.24 -8.05
N ARG A 36 7.22 7.84 -6.90
CA ARG A 36 6.91 6.48 -6.46
C ARG A 36 5.64 6.67 -5.66
N GLY A 37 4.51 6.24 -6.24
CA GLY A 37 3.35 5.95 -5.41
C GLY A 37 3.90 5.07 -4.31
N GLU A 38 3.97 5.62 -3.10
CA GLU A 38 4.18 4.82 -1.92
C GLU A 38 3.02 3.84 -1.99
N GLU A 39 3.32 2.64 -2.46
CA GLU A 39 2.48 1.47 -2.45
C GLU A 39 2.19 1.34 -0.97
N VAL A 40 1.10 1.99 -0.54
CA VAL A 40 0.70 2.13 0.84
C VAL A 40 0.76 0.74 1.38
N ALA A 41 1.79 0.52 2.22
CA ALA A 41 2.16 -0.76 2.75
C ALA A 41 0.86 -1.49 3.09
N ALA A 42 0.66 -2.62 2.41
CA ALA A 42 -0.55 -3.42 2.43
C ALA A 42 -1.33 -3.21 3.72
N ALA A 43 -2.45 -2.47 3.62
CA ALA A 43 -3.27 -2.15 4.77
C ALA A 43 -3.45 -3.40 5.63
N PRO A 44 -3.20 -3.33 6.95
CA PRO A 44 -3.24 -4.51 7.79
C PRO A 44 -4.63 -5.14 7.68
N ARG A 45 -4.67 -6.42 7.28
CA ARG A 45 -5.87 -7.23 7.08
C ARG A 45 -6.63 -7.54 8.38
N THR A 46 -6.47 -6.71 9.40
CA THR A 46 -7.17 -6.74 10.68
C THR A 46 -8.48 -5.96 10.67
N ARG A 47 -8.87 -5.39 9.52
CA ARG A 47 -10.26 -5.01 9.23
C ARG A 47 -11.02 -6.18 8.59
N LEU A 48 -11.03 -7.35 9.23
CA LEU A 48 -12.19 -8.22 9.05
C LEU A 48 -13.30 -7.53 9.85
N ASP A 49 -13.94 -6.57 9.17
CA ASP A 49 -14.79 -5.57 9.78
C ASP A 49 -15.80 -6.28 10.70
N VAL A 50 -15.75 -5.97 11.99
CA VAL A 50 -16.73 -6.42 12.99
C VAL A 50 -18.18 -6.38 12.46
N PRO A 51 -18.63 -5.34 11.71
CA PRO A 51 -19.96 -5.39 11.08
C PRO A 51 -20.16 -6.51 10.05
N LEU A 52 -19.13 -6.91 9.29
CA LEU A 52 -19.19 -8.05 8.36
C LEU A 52 -19.32 -9.37 9.11
N LEU A 53 -18.56 -9.58 10.19
CA LEU A 53 -18.70 -10.78 11.04
C LEU A 53 -20.09 -10.85 11.68
N ILE A 54 -20.59 -9.74 12.22
CA ILE A 54 -21.95 -9.64 12.77
C ILE A 54 -22.97 -9.97 11.67
N GLY A 55 -22.79 -9.44 10.46
CA GLY A 55 -23.66 -9.73 9.31
C GLY A 55 -23.68 -11.21 8.93
N ILE A 56 -22.51 -11.86 8.89
CA ILE A 56 -22.42 -13.30 8.59
C ILE A 56 -23.11 -14.13 9.67
N VAL A 57 -22.87 -13.83 10.96
CA VAL A 57 -23.47 -14.57 12.07
C VAL A 57 -25.00 -14.43 12.07
N LEU A 58 -25.52 -13.20 11.94
CA LEU A 58 -26.96 -12.95 11.90
C LEU A 58 -27.60 -13.59 10.66
N GLY A 59 -26.92 -13.55 9.51
CA GLY A 59 -27.38 -14.18 8.27
C GLY A 59 -27.49 -15.70 8.39
N VAL A 60 -26.45 -16.36 8.89
CA VAL A 60 -26.44 -17.82 9.07
C VAL A 60 -27.50 -18.25 10.11
N ALA A 61 -27.61 -17.54 11.23
CA ALA A 61 -28.61 -17.82 12.25
C ALA A 61 -30.04 -17.66 11.70
N GLY A 62 -30.32 -16.60 10.93
CA GLY A 62 -31.61 -16.36 10.30
C GLY A 62 -31.97 -17.44 9.27
N ALA A 63 -31.02 -17.81 8.40
CA ALA A 63 -31.23 -18.88 7.42
C ALA A 63 -31.52 -20.23 8.09
N ALA A 64 -30.76 -20.58 9.14
CA ALA A 64 -30.99 -21.81 9.91
C ALA A 64 -32.38 -21.82 10.57
N LEU A 65 -32.81 -20.68 11.15
CA LEU A 65 -34.15 -20.55 11.74
C LEU A 65 -35.25 -20.76 10.69
N LEU A 66 -35.13 -20.14 9.51
CA LEU A 66 -36.11 -20.30 8.43
C LEU A 66 -36.20 -21.75 7.94
N VAL A 67 -35.06 -22.41 7.77
CA VAL A 67 -35.02 -23.84 7.39
C VAL A 67 -35.67 -24.70 8.48
N TYR A 68 -35.36 -24.45 9.76
CA TYR A 68 -35.95 -25.18 10.89
C TYR A 68 -37.47 -25.01 10.96
N LEU A 69 -37.97 -23.78 10.84
CA LEU A 69 -39.41 -23.50 10.81
C LEU A 69 -40.08 -24.14 9.58
N GLY A 70 -39.41 -24.13 8.43
CA GLY A 70 -39.87 -24.82 7.22
C GLY A 70 -39.99 -26.32 7.44
N ILE A 71 -38.98 -26.96 8.04
CA ILE A 71 -39.02 -28.39 8.37
C ILE A 71 -40.15 -28.67 9.36
N LEU A 72 -40.31 -27.87 10.43
CA LEU A 72 -41.41 -28.05 11.39
C LEU A 72 -42.80 -27.95 10.75
N PHE A 73 -42.97 -27.05 9.78
CA PHE A 73 -44.25 -26.83 9.12
C PHE A 73 -44.54 -27.87 8.03
N PHE A 74 -43.52 -28.28 7.26
CA PHE A 74 -43.65 -29.24 6.16
C PHE A 74 -43.41 -30.70 6.54
N ALA A 75 -42.87 -30.98 7.72
CA ALA A 75 -42.87 -32.30 8.33
C ALA A 75 -43.89 -32.35 9.47
N PRO A 76 -45.22 -32.29 9.18
CA PRO A 76 -46.19 -32.73 10.15
C PRO A 76 -45.97 -34.23 10.32
N GLY A 77 -45.60 -34.64 11.54
CA GLY A 77 -45.56 -36.05 11.92
C GLY A 77 -46.92 -36.71 11.81
#